data_AF-A0A6S6SCJ5-F1
#
_entry.id   AF-A0A6S6SCJ5-F1
#
_cell.length_a   1.000
_cell.length_b   1.000
_cell.length_c   1.000
_cell.angle_alpha   90.00
_cell.angle_beta   90.00
_cell.angle_gamma   90.00
#
_symmetry.space_group_name_H-M   'P 1'
#
loop_
_entity.id
_entity.type
_entity.pdbx_description
1 polymer ?
#
loop_
_entity_poly.entity_id
_entity_poly.type
_entity_poly.pdbx_seq_one_letter_code
_entity_poly.pdbx_strand_id
1 'polypeptide(L)'
;MGTKFICIQLSRFRRNKMKNINLFIKENVKDIGSSVYVTPEIPEKKLNNAIKAFKCESFYESILAIQDGTLFGSSKEGFVFTGEKMIHHKHGEFIYSEIESVEYIEDVKVDDKGKEKIKKYVDISKNNKKYKFEYLVGINEERFTEFLNKIITEFEDYEEEDQLKTISEMSDELKIAYLKIIINMTFIDDEEIDEKELAELFLLMTRLELNKESRFTVRAYITEISRENIQSIESLLEIIKNNSEASHYQSLMISLAKDLINVYFSTKDTTHRDFKFLDDNQSLFELSNEEIDLAYDTVENDYKLLKEDLDDDAIKKNAKELASKAAAAGAPLAAVYISGSVIGMSAAGITSGLATLGMGMGMTGGLAVIGIIGVLSYKGVKHLTGANELDKYKTRELMLHDVIKQTQKTISLIIDDVNYIVQKLNNTILNHSDQTEKIKKLTYMMAQFQEALKSVDNKSNVYQNSANRLQSPKVLDDERFKLLTEEPTKKPLYDFVIVNYELQMIKIDNTKVEKLVLKEDIKTEVLDKMAKIFKALGYFDMDNILKSKATEGFNSIKKGIFG
;
A
#
# COMPACT_ATOMS: atom_id res chain seq x y z
N MET A 1 -12.74 -36.42 25.86
CA MET A 1 -13.37 -36.12 24.56
C MET A 1 -12.77 -34.89 23.84
N GLY A 2 -12.06 -33.98 24.53
CA GLY A 2 -11.53 -32.73 23.92
C GLY A 2 -10.35 -32.87 22.95
N THR A 3 -9.44 -33.82 23.14
CA THR A 3 -8.22 -33.93 22.29
C THR A 3 -8.50 -34.48 20.89
N LYS A 4 -9.53 -35.33 20.74
CA LYS A 4 -9.95 -35.87 19.44
C LYS A 4 -10.67 -34.82 18.59
N PHE A 5 -11.41 -33.89 19.21
CA PHE A 5 -12.11 -32.82 18.48
C PHE A 5 -11.14 -31.78 17.91
N ILE A 6 -10.11 -31.39 18.67
CA ILE A 6 -9.07 -30.46 18.21
C ILE A 6 -8.25 -31.07 17.06
N CYS A 7 -7.91 -32.36 17.15
CA CYS A 7 -7.22 -33.06 16.05
C CYS A 7 -8.10 -33.21 14.80
N ILE A 8 -9.41 -33.42 14.96
CA ILE A 8 -10.35 -33.49 13.83
C ILE A 8 -10.55 -32.11 13.20
N GLN A 9 -10.67 -31.04 13.98
CA GLN A 9 -10.74 -29.66 13.47
C GLN A 9 -9.45 -29.29 12.75
N LEU A 10 -8.26 -29.49 13.33
CA LEU A 10 -6.97 -29.25 12.68
C LEU A 10 -6.79 -30.11 11.40
N SER A 11 -7.29 -31.34 11.39
CA SER A 11 -7.22 -32.23 10.20
C SER A 11 -8.26 -31.90 9.12
N ARG A 12 -9.40 -31.28 9.48
CA ARG A 12 -10.39 -30.72 8.55
C ARG A 12 -9.92 -29.36 8.02
N PHE A 13 -9.25 -28.58 8.87
CA PHE A 13 -8.69 -27.27 8.54
C PHE A 13 -7.47 -27.40 7.60
N ARG A 14 -6.54 -28.34 7.88
CA ARG A 14 -5.48 -28.72 6.94
C ARG A 14 -6.01 -29.30 5.62
N ARG A 15 -7.13 -30.05 5.66
CA ARG A 15 -7.78 -30.55 4.43
C ARG A 15 -8.47 -29.45 3.61
N ASN A 16 -8.90 -28.36 4.23
CA ASN A 16 -9.48 -27.21 3.51
C ASN A 16 -8.41 -26.30 2.89
N LYS A 17 -7.18 -26.24 3.44
CA LYS A 17 -6.05 -25.54 2.78
C LYS A 17 -5.62 -26.22 1.47
N MET A 18 -5.72 -27.55 1.38
CA MET A 18 -5.34 -28.34 0.18
C MET A 18 -6.45 -28.45 -0.87
N LYS A 19 -7.21 -27.39 -1.13
CA LYS A 19 -8.21 -27.37 -2.22
C LYS A 19 -7.88 -26.39 -3.33
N ASN A 20 -6.91 -25.51 -3.13
CA ASN A 20 -6.59 -24.47 -4.09
C ASN A 20 -5.13 -24.62 -4.53
N ILE A 21 -4.94 -24.83 -5.83
CA ILE A 21 -3.62 -25.06 -6.41
C ILE A 21 -2.71 -23.81 -6.29
N ASN A 22 -3.27 -22.60 -6.43
CA ASN A 22 -2.51 -21.36 -6.32
C ASN A 22 -1.83 -21.24 -4.94
N LEU A 23 -2.58 -21.53 -3.87
CA LEU A 23 -2.04 -21.60 -2.51
C LEU A 23 -0.98 -22.69 -2.36
N PHE A 24 -1.24 -23.91 -2.86
CA PHE A 24 -0.29 -25.01 -2.80
C PHE A 24 1.04 -24.66 -3.47
N ILE A 25 0.99 -24.09 -4.68
CA ILE A 25 2.18 -23.68 -5.42
C ILE A 25 2.95 -22.64 -4.61
N LYS A 26 2.30 -21.58 -4.12
CA LYS A 26 2.97 -20.51 -3.34
C LYS A 26 3.66 -21.05 -2.08
N GLU A 27 3.03 -21.97 -1.37
CA GLU A 27 3.55 -22.54 -0.12
C GLU A 27 4.71 -23.54 -0.35
N ASN A 28 4.75 -24.25 -1.48
CA ASN A 28 5.64 -25.41 -1.67
C ASN A 28 6.70 -25.21 -2.77
N VAL A 29 6.53 -24.26 -3.70
CA VAL A 29 7.44 -24.11 -4.86
C VAL A 29 8.87 -23.73 -4.46
N LYS A 30 9.08 -23.09 -3.30
CA LYS A 30 10.44 -22.79 -2.80
C LYS A 30 11.25 -24.07 -2.52
N ASP A 31 10.59 -25.21 -2.28
CA ASP A 31 11.29 -26.47 -1.98
C ASP A 31 11.87 -27.15 -3.22
N ILE A 32 11.46 -26.77 -4.44
CA ILE A 32 11.96 -27.38 -5.68
C ILE A 32 13.44 -27.06 -5.93
N GLY A 33 14.01 -26.07 -5.23
CA GLY A 33 15.42 -25.71 -5.38
C GLY A 33 15.78 -24.32 -4.89
N SER A 34 16.76 -23.73 -5.56
CA SER A 34 17.32 -22.40 -5.30
C SER A 34 16.84 -21.38 -6.34
N SER A 35 16.99 -20.09 -6.00
CA SER A 35 16.61 -18.97 -6.89
C SER A 35 15.15 -19.01 -7.33
N VAL A 36 14.27 -19.44 -6.43
CA VAL A 36 12.82 -19.41 -6.59
C VAL A 36 12.28 -18.14 -5.93
N TYR A 37 11.57 -17.32 -6.71
CA TYR A 37 10.91 -16.11 -6.27
C TYR A 37 9.41 -16.33 -6.35
N VAL A 38 8.68 -16.03 -5.27
CA VAL A 38 7.24 -16.28 -5.15
C VAL A 38 6.51 -14.95 -5.01
N THR A 39 5.36 -14.83 -5.65
CA THR A 39 4.53 -13.63 -5.55
C THR A 39 4.09 -13.36 -4.12
N PRO A 40 4.07 -12.10 -3.65
CA PRO A 40 4.44 -10.87 -4.38
C PRO A 40 5.91 -10.48 -4.21
N GLU A 41 6.74 -11.31 -3.58
CA GLU A 41 8.16 -11.05 -3.30
C GLU A 41 9.08 -11.21 -4.53
N ILE A 42 8.53 -11.10 -5.74
CA ILE A 42 9.30 -11.24 -6.98
C ILE A 42 9.96 -9.90 -7.31
N PRO A 43 11.31 -9.82 -7.40
CA PRO A 43 11.96 -8.56 -7.77
C PRO A 43 11.49 -8.08 -9.15
N GLU A 44 11.05 -6.83 -9.25
CA GLU A 44 10.47 -6.24 -10.47
C GLU A 44 11.31 -6.48 -11.74
N LYS A 45 12.64 -6.34 -11.64
CA LYS A 45 13.54 -6.59 -12.77
C LYS A 45 13.48 -8.05 -13.24
N LYS A 46 13.33 -9.00 -12.31
CA LYS A 46 13.22 -10.43 -12.61
C LYS A 46 11.86 -10.76 -13.21
N LEU A 47 10.78 -10.21 -12.63
CA LEU A 47 9.43 -10.33 -13.17
C LEU A 47 9.37 -9.83 -14.62
N ASN A 48 9.84 -8.61 -14.89
CA ASN A 48 9.86 -8.03 -16.23
C ASN A 48 10.71 -8.83 -17.23
N ASN A 49 11.84 -9.38 -16.78
CA ASN A 49 12.67 -10.23 -17.64
C ASN A 49 11.97 -11.55 -17.97
N ALA A 50 11.30 -12.17 -16.99
CA ALA A 50 10.54 -13.39 -17.20
C ALA A 50 9.34 -13.14 -18.11
N ILE A 51 8.54 -12.10 -17.87
CA ILE A 51 7.39 -11.73 -18.72
C ILE A 51 7.81 -11.67 -20.19
N LYS A 52 8.90 -10.96 -20.49
CA LYS A 52 9.41 -10.82 -21.87
C LYS A 52 10.00 -12.12 -22.44
N ALA A 53 10.72 -12.89 -21.62
CA ALA A 53 11.40 -14.10 -22.07
C ALA A 53 10.43 -15.26 -22.31
N PHE A 54 9.43 -15.40 -21.44
CA PHE A 54 8.42 -16.47 -21.48
C PHE A 54 7.12 -16.04 -22.18
N LYS A 55 7.01 -14.78 -22.60
CA LYS A 55 5.87 -14.17 -23.31
C LYS A 55 4.57 -14.22 -22.50
N CYS A 56 4.64 -13.76 -21.26
CA CYS A 56 3.54 -13.79 -20.30
C CYS A 56 2.75 -12.48 -20.23
N GLU A 57 2.88 -11.57 -21.21
CA GLU A 57 2.27 -10.22 -21.14
C GLU A 57 0.74 -10.23 -20.98
N SER A 58 0.06 -11.30 -21.41
CA SER A 58 -1.41 -11.39 -21.30
C SER A 58 -1.93 -12.00 -19.99
N PHE A 59 -1.05 -12.54 -19.13
CA PHE A 59 -1.43 -13.21 -17.88
C PHE A 59 -0.41 -13.00 -16.75
N TYR A 60 0.39 -11.93 -16.82
CA TYR A 60 1.48 -11.70 -15.86
C TYR A 60 0.98 -11.54 -14.42
N GLU A 61 -0.28 -11.12 -14.25
CA GLU A 61 -0.96 -10.94 -12.97
C GLU A 61 -1.22 -12.29 -12.26
N SER A 62 -1.25 -13.39 -13.00
CA SER A 62 -1.43 -14.76 -12.48
C SER A 62 -0.12 -15.48 -12.17
N ILE A 63 1.04 -14.82 -12.32
CA ILE A 63 2.34 -15.43 -12.03
C ILE A 63 2.47 -15.65 -10.51
N LEU A 64 2.53 -16.93 -10.12
CA LEU A 64 2.73 -17.35 -8.73
C LEU A 64 4.20 -17.40 -8.35
N ALA A 65 5.05 -17.89 -9.25
CA ALA A 65 6.48 -18.02 -8.98
C ALA A 65 7.35 -18.02 -10.24
N ILE A 66 8.61 -17.64 -10.05
CA ILE A 66 9.68 -17.71 -11.06
C ILE A 66 10.85 -18.47 -10.47
N GLN A 67 11.28 -19.54 -11.15
CA GLN A 67 12.55 -20.18 -10.90
C GLN A 67 13.58 -19.67 -11.91
N ASP A 68 14.66 -19.06 -11.42
CA ASP A 68 15.71 -18.50 -12.25
C ASP A 68 16.80 -19.53 -12.56
N GLY A 69 16.76 -20.07 -13.77
CA GLY A 69 17.75 -21.00 -14.29
C GLY A 69 18.99 -20.34 -14.91
N THR A 70 19.11 -19.00 -14.90
CA THR A 70 20.23 -18.32 -15.55
C THR A 70 21.47 -18.26 -14.66
N LEU A 71 22.65 -18.47 -15.24
CA LEU A 71 23.93 -18.42 -14.51
C LEU A 71 24.21 -17.08 -13.82
N PHE A 72 23.67 -15.97 -14.33
CA PHE A 72 23.87 -14.62 -13.81
C PHE A 72 22.63 -14.02 -13.14
N GLY A 73 21.60 -14.83 -12.86
CA GLY A 73 20.44 -14.40 -12.08
C GLY A 73 19.56 -13.34 -12.76
N SER A 74 19.41 -13.41 -14.08
CA SER A 74 18.58 -12.50 -14.88
C SER A 74 17.11 -12.93 -15.03
N SER A 75 16.76 -14.19 -14.70
CA SER A 75 15.41 -14.75 -14.78
C SER A 75 14.81 -14.81 -16.20
N LYS A 76 15.68 -14.95 -17.21
CA LYS A 76 15.29 -15.17 -18.62
C LYS A 76 15.23 -16.64 -19.02
N GLU A 77 15.66 -17.53 -18.12
CA GLU A 77 15.65 -18.99 -18.28
C GLU A 77 15.16 -19.61 -16.98
N GLY A 78 14.76 -20.89 -17.03
CA GLY A 78 14.16 -21.62 -15.92
C GLY A 78 12.66 -21.81 -16.14
N PHE A 79 11.86 -21.52 -15.10
CA PHE A 79 10.41 -21.79 -15.07
C PHE A 79 9.60 -20.58 -14.59
N VAL A 80 8.39 -20.46 -15.13
CA VAL A 80 7.30 -19.62 -14.60
C VAL A 80 6.17 -20.57 -14.18
N PHE A 81 5.59 -20.35 -13.00
CA PHE A 81 4.46 -21.13 -12.47
C PHE A 81 3.25 -20.23 -12.29
N THR A 82 2.09 -20.74 -12.72
CA THR A 82 0.77 -20.13 -12.57
C THR A 82 -0.21 -21.16 -12.00
N GLY A 83 -1.48 -20.82 -11.83
CA GLY A 83 -2.50 -21.73 -11.32
C GLY A 83 -2.86 -22.84 -12.30
N GLU A 84 -2.77 -22.59 -13.60
CA GLU A 84 -3.15 -23.57 -14.64
C GLU A 84 -1.96 -24.30 -15.27
N LYS A 85 -0.78 -23.68 -15.26
CA LYS A 85 0.37 -24.18 -16.03
C LYS A 85 1.71 -23.81 -15.43
N MET A 86 2.73 -24.52 -15.91
CA MET A 86 4.10 -24.05 -15.83
C MET A 86 4.67 -23.80 -17.23
N ILE A 87 5.62 -22.90 -17.34
CA ILE A 87 6.28 -22.57 -18.61
C ILE A 87 7.77 -22.74 -18.44
N HIS A 88 8.39 -23.53 -19.31
CA HIS A 88 9.83 -23.69 -19.37
C HIS A 88 10.40 -22.97 -20.58
N HIS A 89 11.47 -22.19 -20.37
CA HIS A 89 12.05 -21.32 -21.41
C HIS A 89 12.37 -22.03 -22.74
N LYS A 90 12.73 -23.33 -22.72
CA LYS A 90 13.01 -24.15 -23.92
C LYS A 90 11.87 -25.06 -24.35
N HIS A 91 11.06 -25.54 -23.41
CA HIS A 91 10.07 -26.59 -23.68
C HIS A 91 8.64 -26.04 -23.82
N GLY A 92 8.45 -24.74 -23.58
CA GLY A 92 7.16 -24.08 -23.70
C GLY A 92 6.24 -24.39 -22.52
N GLU A 93 4.94 -24.34 -22.78
CA GLU A 93 3.89 -24.43 -21.77
C GLU A 93 3.48 -25.87 -21.45
N PHE A 94 3.30 -26.16 -20.16
CA PHE A 94 2.79 -27.40 -19.60
C PHE A 94 1.57 -27.06 -18.75
N ILE A 95 0.39 -27.18 -19.36
CA ILE A 95 -0.90 -27.10 -18.65
C ILE A 95 -0.98 -28.33 -17.76
N TYR A 96 -1.24 -28.13 -16.47
CA TYR A 96 -1.15 -29.20 -15.48
C TYR A 96 -2.15 -30.33 -15.77
N SER A 97 -3.36 -30.01 -16.21
CA SER A 97 -4.38 -30.99 -16.60
C SER A 97 -4.01 -31.83 -17.83
N GLU A 98 -3.01 -31.42 -18.61
CA GLU A 98 -2.51 -32.16 -19.78
C GLU A 98 -1.29 -33.04 -19.44
N ILE A 99 -0.77 -32.96 -18.22
CA ILE A 99 0.38 -33.76 -17.78
C ILE A 99 -0.11 -35.15 -17.36
N GLU A 100 0.41 -36.17 -18.03
CA GLU A 100 0.03 -37.58 -17.80
C GLU A 100 0.90 -38.24 -16.72
N SER A 101 2.18 -37.87 -16.64
CA SER A 101 3.13 -38.41 -15.65
C SER A 101 4.38 -37.55 -15.53
N VAL A 102 4.99 -37.59 -14.33
CA VAL A 102 6.28 -36.95 -14.04
C VAL A 102 7.19 -37.95 -13.33
N GLU A 103 8.34 -38.26 -13.93
CA GLU A 103 9.28 -39.28 -13.45
C GLU A 103 10.66 -38.68 -13.20
N TYR A 104 11.21 -38.90 -12.00
CA TYR A 104 12.63 -38.68 -11.72
C TYR A 104 13.42 -39.92 -12.17
N ILE A 105 14.46 -39.71 -12.97
CA ILE A 105 15.27 -40.81 -13.51
C ILE A 105 16.74 -40.60 -13.20
N GLU A 106 17.37 -41.66 -12.70
CA GLU A 106 18.81 -41.75 -12.46
C GLU A 106 19.43 -42.78 -13.41
N ASP A 107 20.05 -42.28 -14.49
CA ASP A 107 20.72 -43.10 -15.52
C ASP A 107 22.20 -43.26 -15.19
N VAL A 108 22.59 -44.45 -14.74
CA VAL A 108 23.97 -44.79 -14.40
C VAL A 108 24.65 -45.48 -15.59
N LYS A 109 25.61 -44.80 -16.22
CA LYS A 109 26.45 -45.38 -17.27
C LYS A 109 27.86 -45.60 -16.77
N VAL A 110 28.33 -46.85 -16.80
CA VAL A 110 29.73 -47.19 -16.50
C VAL A 110 30.57 -46.94 -17.76
N ASP A 111 31.61 -46.12 -17.66
CA ASP A 111 32.54 -45.92 -18.77
C ASP A 111 33.52 -47.10 -18.95
N ASP A 112 34.25 -47.12 -20.06
CA ASP A 112 35.21 -48.18 -20.42
C ASP A 112 36.36 -48.37 -19.39
N LYS A 113 36.44 -47.49 -18.37
CA LYS A 113 37.41 -47.54 -17.27
C LYS A 113 36.77 -47.93 -15.93
N GLY A 114 35.52 -48.36 -15.94
CA GLY A 114 34.79 -48.76 -14.73
C GLY A 114 34.29 -47.59 -13.88
N LYS A 115 34.30 -46.34 -14.40
CA LYS A 115 33.82 -45.18 -13.67
C LYS A 115 32.35 -44.91 -14.00
N GLU A 116 31.52 -44.87 -12.96
CA GLU A 116 30.10 -44.52 -13.08
C GLU A 116 29.91 -43.05 -13.46
N LYS A 117 29.12 -42.81 -14.50
CA LYS A 117 28.55 -41.51 -14.87
C LYS A 117 27.06 -41.55 -14.59
N ILE A 118 26.67 -40.91 -13.49
CA ILE A 118 25.28 -40.76 -13.10
C ILE A 118 24.72 -39.52 -13.80
N LYS A 119 23.63 -39.69 -14.54
CA LYS A 119 22.83 -38.61 -15.11
C LYS A 119 21.47 -38.59 -14.45
N LYS A 120 21.11 -37.47 -13.83
CA LYS A 120 19.81 -37.24 -13.20
C LYS A 120 18.99 -36.30 -14.07
N TYR A 121 17.72 -36.61 -14.28
CA TYR A 121 16.82 -35.78 -15.07
C TYR A 121 15.36 -36.07 -14.72
N VAL A 122 14.47 -35.17 -15.15
CA VAL A 122 13.01 -35.34 -15.02
C VAL A 122 12.41 -35.56 -16.39
N ASP A 123 11.59 -36.60 -16.53
CA ASP A 123 10.76 -36.80 -17.71
C ASP A 123 9.31 -36.41 -17.41
N ILE A 124 8.72 -35.60 -18.28
CA ILE A 124 7.31 -35.20 -18.21
C ILE A 124 6.60 -35.69 -19.46
N SER A 125 5.57 -36.51 -19.28
CA SER A 125 4.71 -36.96 -20.37
C SER A 125 3.51 -36.03 -20.49
N LYS A 126 3.31 -35.45 -21.67
CA LYS A 126 2.21 -34.53 -21.98
C LYS A 126 1.73 -34.80 -23.40
N ASN A 127 0.44 -35.01 -23.61
CA ASN A 127 -0.16 -35.27 -24.92
C ASN A 127 0.55 -36.42 -25.69
N ASN A 128 0.79 -37.55 -25.01
CA ASN A 128 1.54 -38.72 -25.51
C ASN A 128 2.99 -38.42 -25.98
N LYS A 129 3.57 -37.29 -25.57
CA LYS A 129 4.97 -36.92 -25.87
C LYS A 129 5.77 -36.79 -24.58
N LYS A 130 6.94 -37.43 -24.54
CA LYS A 130 7.88 -37.33 -23.42
C LYS A 130 8.82 -36.13 -23.62
N TYR A 131 8.91 -35.28 -22.61
CA TYR A 131 9.79 -34.12 -22.55
C TYR A 131 10.85 -34.37 -21.49
N LYS A 132 12.11 -34.36 -21.91
CA LYS A 132 13.27 -34.63 -21.04
C LYS A 132 13.89 -33.33 -20.55
N PHE A 133 13.92 -33.15 -19.24
CA PHE A 133 14.50 -31.98 -18.57
C PHE A 133 15.84 -32.36 -17.94
N GLU A 134 16.94 -32.06 -18.64
CA GLU A 134 18.32 -32.26 -18.15
C GLU A 134 18.97 -30.92 -17.77
N TYR A 135 19.92 -30.97 -16.83
CA TYR A 135 20.74 -29.81 -16.41
C TYR A 135 19.92 -28.62 -15.91
N LEU A 136 18.94 -28.88 -15.03
CA LEU A 136 18.10 -27.85 -14.44
C LEU A 136 18.90 -27.06 -13.39
N VAL A 137 19.47 -25.92 -13.81
CA VAL A 137 20.27 -25.06 -12.94
C VAL A 137 19.44 -24.61 -11.73
N GLY A 138 19.93 -24.97 -10.55
CA GLY A 138 19.33 -24.57 -9.29
C GLY A 138 18.07 -25.33 -8.89
N ILE A 139 17.69 -26.41 -9.58
CA ILE A 139 16.56 -27.26 -9.21
C ILE A 139 17.08 -28.57 -8.60
N ASN A 140 16.36 -29.07 -7.60
CA ASN A 140 16.45 -30.43 -7.12
C ASN A 140 15.43 -31.27 -7.89
N GLU A 141 15.91 -32.18 -8.74
CA GLU A 141 15.05 -32.94 -9.66
C GLU A 141 14.04 -33.83 -8.93
N GLU A 142 14.42 -34.44 -7.80
CA GLU A 142 13.54 -35.30 -7.00
C GLU A 142 12.39 -34.48 -6.39
N ARG A 143 12.70 -33.35 -5.74
CA ARG A 143 11.70 -32.46 -5.15
C ARG A 143 10.81 -31.80 -6.20
N PHE A 144 11.36 -31.47 -7.37
CA PHE A 144 10.59 -30.95 -8.49
C PHE A 144 9.60 -31.99 -9.02
N THR A 145 10.03 -33.25 -9.14
CA THR A 145 9.16 -34.38 -9.48
C THR A 145 8.07 -34.59 -8.43
N GLU A 146 8.40 -34.56 -7.13
CA GLU A 146 7.40 -34.69 -6.05
C GLU A 146 6.37 -33.55 -6.10
N PHE A 147 6.83 -32.32 -6.29
CA PHE A 147 5.98 -31.13 -6.38
C PHE A 147 4.97 -31.25 -7.54
N LEU A 148 5.44 -31.58 -8.75
CA LEU A 148 4.56 -31.73 -9.91
C LEU A 148 3.63 -32.94 -9.78
N ASN A 149 4.09 -34.05 -9.19
CA ASN A 149 3.23 -35.21 -8.94
C ASN A 149 2.09 -34.87 -7.97
N LYS A 150 2.36 -34.11 -6.90
CA LYS A 150 1.29 -33.61 -6.02
C LYS A 150 0.28 -32.75 -6.78
N ILE A 151 0.76 -31.84 -7.63
CA ILE A 151 -0.12 -31.02 -8.47
C ILE A 151 -1.08 -31.89 -9.30
N ILE A 152 -0.55 -32.86 -10.06
CA ILE A 152 -1.38 -33.63 -11.01
C ILE A 152 -2.23 -34.73 -10.37
N THR A 153 -1.94 -35.13 -9.12
CA THR A 153 -2.66 -36.21 -8.44
C THR A 153 -3.59 -35.75 -7.32
N GLU A 154 -3.32 -34.60 -6.70
CA GLU A 154 -4.11 -34.09 -5.56
C GLU A 154 -5.09 -32.98 -5.95
N PHE A 155 -4.99 -32.42 -7.18
CA PHE A 155 -5.83 -31.33 -7.67
C PHE A 155 -6.56 -31.71 -8.96
N GLU A 156 -7.84 -31.34 -9.05
CA GLU A 156 -8.69 -31.54 -10.23
C GLU A 156 -9.06 -30.22 -10.91
N ASP A 157 -9.16 -29.13 -10.13
CA ASP A 157 -9.46 -27.79 -10.60
C ASP A 157 -8.18 -26.96 -10.73
N TYR A 158 -7.94 -26.45 -11.94
CA TYR A 158 -6.81 -25.63 -12.30
C TYR A 158 -7.36 -24.31 -12.83
N GLU A 159 -7.22 -23.24 -12.05
CA GLU A 159 -7.73 -21.92 -12.40
C GLU A 159 -6.66 -20.87 -12.10
N GLU A 160 -6.51 -19.90 -13.01
CA GLU A 160 -5.69 -18.73 -12.75
C GLU A 160 -6.36 -17.79 -11.75
N GLU A 161 -5.60 -17.36 -10.75
CA GLU A 161 -5.99 -16.29 -9.83
C GLU A 161 -5.10 -15.07 -10.08
N ASP A 162 -5.72 -13.89 -10.16
CA ASP A 162 -4.97 -12.63 -10.15
C ASP A 162 -4.25 -12.53 -8.81
N GLN A 163 -2.97 -12.13 -8.78
CA GLN A 163 -2.19 -12.04 -7.53
C GLN A 163 -2.08 -10.59 -7.02
N LEU A 164 -2.62 -9.62 -7.75
CA LEU A 164 -2.42 -8.19 -7.55
C LEU A 164 -3.74 -7.41 -7.39
N LYS A 165 -4.84 -8.11 -7.13
CA LYS A 165 -6.19 -7.55 -7.03
C LYS A 165 -6.37 -6.68 -5.78
N THR A 166 -6.76 -5.43 -5.98
CA THR A 166 -7.11 -4.51 -4.89
C THR A 166 -8.56 -4.71 -4.43
N ILE A 167 -8.89 -4.30 -3.20
CA ILE A 167 -10.28 -4.44 -2.71
C ILE A 167 -11.26 -3.60 -3.54
N SER A 168 -10.82 -2.47 -4.12
CA SER A 168 -11.65 -1.67 -5.03
C SER A 168 -12.12 -2.44 -6.27
N GLU A 169 -11.32 -3.39 -6.74
CA GLU A 169 -11.60 -4.25 -7.91
C GLU A 169 -12.41 -5.50 -7.53
N MET A 170 -12.67 -5.73 -6.24
CA MET A 170 -13.48 -6.83 -5.75
C MET A 170 -14.98 -6.49 -5.78
N SER A 171 -15.81 -7.52 -5.58
CA SER A 171 -17.26 -7.39 -5.66
C SER A 171 -17.80 -6.39 -4.63
N ASP A 172 -18.94 -5.77 -4.97
CA ASP A 172 -19.61 -4.85 -4.07
C ASP A 172 -20.08 -5.55 -2.80
N GLU A 173 -20.49 -6.82 -2.89
CA GLU A 173 -20.87 -7.66 -1.76
C GLU A 173 -19.71 -7.82 -0.77
N LEU A 174 -18.50 -8.08 -1.26
CA LEU A 174 -17.30 -8.17 -0.43
C LEU A 174 -17.00 -6.82 0.22
N LYS A 175 -17.00 -5.73 -0.55
CA LYS A 175 -16.72 -4.37 -0.05
C LYS A 175 -17.70 -3.95 1.05
N ILE A 176 -18.98 -4.26 0.88
CA ILE A 176 -20.02 -3.99 1.88
C ILE A 176 -19.78 -4.83 3.14
N ALA A 177 -19.51 -6.13 3.02
CA ALA A 177 -19.25 -6.99 4.18
C ALA A 177 -18.00 -6.54 4.95
N TYR A 178 -16.93 -6.21 4.24
CA TYR A 178 -15.70 -5.65 4.78
C TYR A 178 -15.97 -4.38 5.62
N LEU A 179 -16.72 -3.43 5.05
CA LEU A 179 -17.10 -2.20 5.76
C LEU A 179 -17.98 -2.47 6.97
N LYS A 180 -18.92 -3.41 6.89
CA LYS A 180 -19.79 -3.76 8.02
C LYS A 180 -19.03 -4.27 9.23
N ILE A 181 -17.92 -4.99 9.04
CA ILE A 181 -17.07 -5.43 10.17
C ILE A 181 -16.48 -4.21 10.89
N ILE A 182 -16.03 -3.21 10.14
CA ILE A 182 -15.45 -1.98 10.69
C ILE A 182 -16.53 -1.12 11.35
N ILE A 183 -17.74 -1.08 10.79
CA ILE A 183 -18.91 -0.41 11.40
C ILE A 183 -19.33 -1.10 12.70
N ASN A 184 -19.28 -2.44 12.72
CA ASN A 184 -19.54 -3.18 13.95
C ASN A 184 -18.52 -2.81 15.02
N MET A 185 -17.25 -2.64 14.65
CA MET A 185 -16.20 -2.23 15.59
C MET A 185 -16.48 -0.86 16.20
N THR A 186 -16.80 0.15 15.39
CA THR A 186 -17.12 1.50 15.89
C THR A 186 -18.33 1.45 16.82
N PHE A 187 -19.42 0.79 16.39
CA PHE A 187 -20.62 0.67 17.22
C PHE A 187 -20.41 -0.15 18.50
N ILE A 188 -19.56 -1.18 18.51
CA ILE A 188 -19.33 -2.00 19.72
C ILE A 188 -18.49 -1.25 20.76
N ASP A 189 -17.73 -0.23 20.37
CA ASP A 189 -16.89 0.54 21.28
C ASP A 189 -17.72 1.31 22.31
N ASP A 190 -18.74 2.05 21.87
CA ASP A 190 -19.58 2.88 22.74
C ASP A 190 -21.09 2.91 22.42
N GLU A 191 -21.54 2.11 21.45
CA GLU A 191 -22.94 2.05 20.94
C GLU A 191 -23.42 3.31 20.22
N GLU A 192 -22.49 4.19 19.85
CA GLU A 192 -22.72 5.32 18.97
C GLU A 192 -21.79 5.20 17.75
N ILE A 193 -22.09 5.96 16.69
CA ILE A 193 -21.12 6.16 15.60
C ILE A 193 -20.96 7.67 15.47
N ASP A 194 -19.89 8.18 16.06
CA ASP A 194 -19.65 9.63 16.18
C ASP A 194 -19.18 10.25 14.85
N GLU A 195 -19.05 11.58 14.81
CA GLU A 195 -18.66 12.27 13.58
C GLU A 195 -17.24 11.96 13.09
N LYS A 196 -16.33 11.53 13.97
CA LYS A 196 -14.96 11.13 13.60
C LYS A 196 -14.96 9.73 13.02
N GLU A 197 -15.66 8.80 13.65
CA GLU A 197 -15.83 7.44 13.16
C GLU A 197 -16.50 7.44 11.80
N LEU A 198 -17.60 8.18 11.67
CA LEU A 198 -18.32 8.32 10.41
C LEU A 198 -17.44 8.96 9.32
N ALA A 199 -16.58 9.92 9.66
CA ALA A 199 -15.63 10.49 8.73
C ALA A 199 -14.59 9.47 8.23
N GLU A 200 -14.03 8.64 9.11
CA GLU A 200 -13.11 7.57 8.70
C GLU A 200 -13.82 6.50 7.85
N LEU A 201 -15.07 6.17 8.16
CA LEU A 201 -15.89 5.28 7.34
C LEU A 201 -16.13 5.86 5.93
N PHE A 202 -16.39 7.16 5.79
CA PHE A 202 -16.51 7.82 4.48
C PHE A 202 -15.20 7.84 3.70
N LEU A 203 -14.08 8.08 4.37
CA LEU A 203 -12.75 8.00 3.75
C LEU A 203 -12.50 6.58 3.24
N LEU A 204 -12.79 5.56 4.05
CA LEU A 204 -12.64 4.16 3.64
C LEU A 204 -13.58 3.79 2.48
N MET A 205 -14.85 4.18 2.52
CA MET A 205 -15.78 3.98 1.39
C MET A 205 -15.25 4.57 0.07
N THR A 206 -14.56 5.71 0.15
CA THR A 206 -13.96 6.38 -1.01
C THR A 206 -12.74 5.62 -1.53
N ARG A 207 -11.88 5.10 -0.63
CA ARG A 207 -10.70 4.29 -0.97
C ARG A 207 -11.08 2.96 -1.63
N LEU A 208 -12.13 2.32 -1.12
CA LEU A 208 -12.69 1.09 -1.68
C LEU A 208 -13.52 1.30 -2.96
N GLU A 209 -13.65 2.55 -3.41
CA GLU A 209 -14.40 2.94 -4.61
C GLU A 209 -15.84 2.41 -4.67
N LEU A 210 -16.57 2.51 -3.55
CA LEU A 210 -17.97 2.08 -3.52
C LEU A 210 -18.82 2.91 -4.48
N ASN A 211 -19.60 2.22 -5.31
CA ASN A 211 -20.60 2.86 -6.14
C ASN A 211 -21.77 3.42 -5.29
N LYS A 212 -22.65 4.18 -5.94
CA LYS A 212 -23.74 4.90 -5.25
C LYS A 212 -24.66 3.97 -4.46
N GLU A 213 -24.98 2.80 -5.00
CA GLU A 213 -25.87 1.82 -4.37
C GLU A 213 -25.21 1.17 -3.15
N SER A 214 -23.97 0.71 -3.29
CA SER A 214 -23.17 0.16 -2.19
C SER A 214 -23.00 1.17 -1.06
N ARG A 215 -22.69 2.44 -1.36
CA ARG A 215 -22.64 3.49 -0.35
C ARG A 215 -23.98 3.66 0.35
N PHE A 216 -25.10 3.60 -0.38
CA PHE A 216 -26.43 3.70 0.23
C PHE A 216 -26.70 2.53 1.19
N THR A 217 -26.36 1.31 0.80
CA THR A 217 -26.48 0.11 1.65
C THR A 217 -25.66 0.23 2.93
N VAL A 218 -24.40 0.65 2.83
CA VAL A 218 -23.52 0.83 3.99
C VAL A 218 -24.06 1.91 4.93
N ARG A 219 -24.51 3.05 4.38
CA ARG A 219 -25.11 4.13 5.19
C ARG A 219 -26.41 3.74 5.87
N ALA A 220 -27.25 2.97 5.19
CA ALA A 220 -28.46 2.43 5.80
C ALA A 220 -28.11 1.54 7.00
N TYR A 221 -27.08 0.69 6.86
CA TYR A 221 -26.57 -0.12 7.96
C TYR A 221 -26.06 0.75 9.13
N ILE A 222 -25.23 1.77 8.88
CA ILE A 222 -24.76 2.73 9.90
C ILE A 222 -25.93 3.39 10.63
N THR A 223 -26.98 3.79 9.91
CA THR A 223 -28.12 4.51 10.51
C THR A 223 -29.04 3.60 11.31
N GLU A 224 -29.11 2.33 10.94
CA GLU A 224 -30.04 1.36 11.53
C GLU A 224 -29.38 0.49 12.60
N ILE A 225 -28.05 0.48 12.70
CA ILE A 225 -27.32 -0.44 13.56
C ILE A 225 -27.78 -0.32 15.03
N SER A 226 -27.92 -1.49 15.65
CA SER A 226 -28.34 -1.67 17.02
C SER A 226 -27.87 -3.04 17.50
N ARG A 227 -27.93 -3.29 18.82
CA ARG A 227 -27.63 -4.63 19.37
C ARG A 227 -28.51 -5.74 18.80
N GLU A 228 -29.69 -5.42 18.27
CA GLU A 228 -30.66 -6.40 17.76
C GLU A 228 -30.44 -6.78 16.29
N ASN A 229 -29.84 -5.90 15.49
CA ASN A 229 -29.70 -6.08 14.04
C ASN A 229 -28.26 -6.03 13.52
N ILE A 230 -27.28 -5.85 14.43
CA ILE A 230 -25.86 -6.00 14.11
C ILE A 230 -25.60 -7.40 13.53
N GLN A 231 -24.94 -7.45 12.38
CA GLN A 231 -24.59 -8.71 11.73
C GLN A 231 -23.37 -9.33 12.41
N SER A 232 -23.37 -10.65 12.60
CA SER A 232 -22.22 -11.32 13.23
C SER A 232 -20.98 -11.25 12.33
N ILE A 233 -19.81 -11.17 12.96
CA ILE A 233 -18.52 -11.08 12.24
C ILE A 233 -18.29 -12.34 11.41
N GLU A 234 -18.68 -13.53 11.92
CA GLU A 234 -18.54 -14.80 11.20
C GLU A 234 -19.34 -14.80 9.89
N SER A 235 -20.57 -14.27 9.91
CA SER A 235 -21.42 -14.17 8.71
C SER A 235 -20.81 -13.23 7.68
N LEU A 236 -20.28 -12.09 8.13
CA LEU A 236 -19.60 -11.12 7.26
C LEU A 236 -18.31 -11.70 6.68
N LEU A 237 -17.53 -12.43 7.47
CA LEU A 237 -16.32 -13.13 7.03
C LEU A 237 -16.63 -14.25 6.02
N GLU A 238 -17.75 -14.95 6.19
CA GLU A 238 -18.22 -15.93 5.21
C GLU A 238 -18.58 -15.27 3.87
N ILE A 239 -19.23 -14.10 3.90
CA ILE A 239 -19.50 -13.31 2.68
C ILE A 239 -18.17 -12.91 2.01
N ILE A 240 -17.21 -12.37 2.77
CA ILE A 240 -15.90 -12.00 2.23
C ILE A 240 -15.23 -13.21 1.59
N LYS A 241 -15.19 -14.35 2.30
CA LYS A 241 -14.57 -15.59 1.84
C LYS A 241 -15.19 -16.12 0.55
N ASN A 242 -16.52 -16.13 0.47
CA ASN A 242 -17.25 -16.63 -0.70
C ASN A 242 -17.16 -15.68 -1.91
N ASN A 243 -16.71 -14.44 -1.71
CA ASN A 243 -16.55 -13.43 -2.75
C ASN A 243 -15.08 -13.06 -2.99
N SER A 244 -14.15 -13.85 -2.48
CA SER A 244 -12.70 -13.67 -2.66
C SER A 244 -12.06 -14.94 -3.21
N GLU A 245 -11.04 -14.77 -4.04
CA GLU A 245 -10.14 -15.87 -4.43
C GLU A 245 -9.38 -16.37 -3.19
N ALA A 246 -9.11 -17.68 -3.13
CA ALA A 246 -8.54 -18.29 -1.93
C ALA A 246 -7.14 -17.75 -1.62
N SER A 247 -6.34 -17.44 -2.65
CA SER A 247 -5.01 -16.85 -2.48
C SER A 247 -5.02 -15.42 -1.94
N HIS A 248 -6.17 -14.73 -1.98
CA HIS A 248 -6.33 -13.37 -1.47
C HIS A 248 -6.80 -13.29 -0.02
N TYR A 249 -7.38 -14.35 0.53
CA TYR A 249 -8.07 -14.30 1.82
C TYR A 249 -7.16 -13.84 2.97
N GLN A 250 -5.93 -14.34 3.05
CA GLN A 250 -4.95 -13.91 4.05
C GLN A 250 -4.64 -12.42 3.93
N SER A 251 -4.38 -11.94 2.71
CA SER A 251 -4.12 -10.51 2.45
C SER A 251 -5.31 -9.63 2.82
N LEU A 252 -6.54 -10.11 2.59
CA LEU A 252 -7.77 -9.44 2.99
C LEU A 252 -7.89 -9.32 4.51
N MET A 253 -7.55 -10.36 5.25
CA MET A 253 -7.60 -10.32 6.73
C MET A 253 -6.55 -9.38 7.30
N ILE A 254 -5.32 -9.40 6.77
CA ILE A 254 -4.26 -8.45 7.16
C ILE A 254 -4.71 -7.00 6.88
N SER A 255 -5.27 -6.76 5.70
CA SER A 255 -5.82 -5.46 5.31
C SER A 255 -6.96 -5.01 6.22
N LEU A 256 -7.87 -5.92 6.56
CA LEU A 256 -8.98 -5.67 7.49
C LEU A 256 -8.47 -5.29 8.89
N ALA A 257 -7.51 -6.04 9.44
CA ALA A 257 -6.89 -5.71 10.72
C ALA A 257 -6.25 -4.32 10.67
N LYS A 258 -5.52 -4.02 9.59
CA LYS A 258 -4.90 -2.72 9.38
C LYS A 258 -5.90 -1.57 9.35
N ASP A 259 -7.02 -1.73 8.64
CA ASP A 259 -8.05 -0.69 8.57
C ASP A 259 -8.85 -0.56 9.88
N LEU A 260 -9.09 -1.65 10.61
CA LEU A 260 -9.65 -1.61 11.97
C LEU A 260 -8.75 -0.79 12.91
N ILE A 261 -7.44 -1.06 12.91
CA ILE A 261 -6.46 -0.32 13.72
C ILE A 261 -6.41 1.15 13.30
N ASN A 262 -6.42 1.44 12.00
CA ASN A 262 -6.37 2.82 11.51
C ASN A 262 -7.60 3.64 11.94
N VAL A 263 -8.79 3.06 11.86
CA VAL A 263 -10.02 3.72 12.35
C VAL A 263 -9.92 3.95 13.85
N TYR A 264 -9.54 2.92 14.62
CA TYR A 264 -9.36 3.00 16.07
C TYR A 264 -8.38 4.10 16.51
N PHE A 265 -7.20 4.17 15.88
CA PHE A 265 -6.20 5.21 16.16
C PHE A 265 -6.68 6.61 15.77
N SER A 266 -7.45 6.71 14.68
CA SER A 266 -7.94 8.00 14.17
C SER A 266 -9.00 8.60 15.09
N THR A 267 -9.88 7.75 15.63
CA THR A 267 -11.03 8.19 16.41
C THR A 267 -10.63 8.52 17.84
N LYS A 268 -9.71 7.74 18.42
CA LYS A 268 -9.20 7.94 19.79
C LYS A 268 -7.97 8.84 19.92
N ASP A 269 -7.44 9.33 18.80
CA ASP A 269 -6.19 10.12 18.72
C ASP A 269 -5.04 9.49 19.53
N THR A 270 -4.86 8.18 19.34
CA THR A 270 -3.90 7.34 20.07
C THR A 270 -3.12 6.47 19.11
N THR A 271 -1.98 5.96 19.57
CA THR A 271 -1.24 4.87 18.93
C THR A 271 -1.02 3.70 19.88
N HIS A 272 -1.79 3.63 20.97
CA HIS A 272 -1.74 2.52 21.91
C HIS A 272 -2.36 1.27 21.31
N ARG A 273 -1.63 0.14 21.36
CA ARG A 273 -2.06 -1.16 20.84
C ARG A 273 -3.06 -1.91 21.73
N ASP A 274 -3.72 -1.22 22.67
CA ASP A 274 -4.78 -1.79 23.51
C ASP A 274 -6.09 -1.71 22.73
N PHE A 275 -6.33 -2.67 21.85
CA PHE A 275 -7.47 -2.68 20.93
C PHE A 275 -8.29 -3.97 21.10
N LYS A 276 -9.13 -3.93 22.13
CA LYS A 276 -9.93 -5.07 22.57
C LYS A 276 -10.77 -5.73 21.47
N PHE A 277 -11.34 -4.95 20.53
CA PHE A 277 -12.14 -5.53 19.44
C PHE A 277 -11.31 -6.47 18.56
N LEU A 278 -10.06 -6.10 18.24
CA LEU A 278 -9.18 -6.96 17.44
C LEU A 278 -8.73 -8.18 18.26
N ASP A 279 -8.40 -8.00 19.53
CA ASP A 279 -7.99 -9.08 20.43
C ASP A 279 -9.10 -10.13 20.61
N ASP A 280 -10.34 -9.68 20.84
CA ASP A 280 -11.52 -10.54 21.04
C ASP A 280 -11.87 -11.33 19.76
N ASN A 281 -11.50 -10.82 18.58
CA ASN A 281 -11.85 -11.41 17.29
C ASN A 281 -10.65 -11.98 16.50
N GLN A 282 -9.44 -11.96 17.07
CA GLN A 282 -8.21 -12.41 16.39
C GLN A 282 -8.36 -13.82 15.78
N SER A 283 -8.95 -14.76 16.54
CA SER A 283 -9.12 -16.12 16.06
C SER A 283 -10.07 -16.24 14.86
N LEU A 284 -11.03 -15.31 14.71
CA LEU A 284 -11.94 -15.29 13.57
C LEU A 284 -11.25 -14.79 12.31
N PHE A 285 -10.31 -13.85 12.44
CA PHE A 285 -9.51 -13.34 11.33
C PHE A 285 -8.40 -14.30 10.86
N GLU A 286 -8.16 -15.38 11.61
CA GLU A 286 -7.13 -16.37 11.30
C GLU A 286 -5.70 -15.77 11.18
N LEU A 287 -5.42 -14.68 11.91
CA LEU A 287 -4.14 -13.96 11.88
C LEU A 287 -3.21 -14.37 13.03
N SER A 288 -1.93 -14.52 12.70
CA SER A 288 -0.83 -14.62 13.68
C SER A 288 -0.56 -13.28 14.37
N ASN A 289 0.17 -13.34 15.49
CA ASN A 289 0.59 -12.12 16.20
C ASN A 289 1.53 -11.29 15.34
N GLU A 290 2.41 -11.94 14.56
CA GLU A 290 3.35 -11.27 13.66
C GLU A 290 2.62 -10.51 12.54
N GLU A 291 1.52 -11.04 12.01
CA GLU A 291 0.68 -10.37 11.01
C GLU A 291 -0.09 -9.17 11.61
N ILE A 292 -0.54 -9.28 12.86
CA ILE A 292 -1.17 -8.17 13.57
C ILE A 292 -0.15 -7.07 13.90
N ASP A 293 1.05 -7.44 14.34
CA ASP A 293 2.14 -6.51 14.59
C ASP A 293 2.54 -5.78 13.30
N LEU A 294 2.58 -6.48 12.17
CA LEU A 294 2.78 -5.86 10.86
C LEU A 294 1.71 -4.81 10.55
N ALA A 295 0.43 -5.11 10.84
CA ALA A 295 -0.66 -4.16 10.65
C ALA A 295 -0.50 -2.91 11.54
N TYR A 296 -0.18 -3.08 12.83
CA TYR A 296 0.11 -1.97 13.75
C TYR A 296 1.28 -1.12 13.27
N ASP A 297 2.41 -1.77 12.94
CA ASP A 297 3.63 -1.09 12.49
C ASP A 297 3.40 -0.31 11.20
N THR A 298 2.52 -0.82 10.32
CA THR A 298 2.10 -0.09 9.12
C THR A 298 1.35 1.18 9.50
N VAL A 299 0.31 1.08 10.35
CA VAL A 299 -0.48 2.26 10.76
C VAL A 299 0.38 3.28 11.51
N GLU A 300 1.27 2.84 12.40
CA GLU A 300 2.18 3.74 13.11
C GLU A 300 3.13 4.46 12.15
N ASN A 301 3.66 3.76 11.15
CA ASN A 301 4.52 4.37 10.14
C ASN A 301 3.75 5.37 9.26
N ASP A 302 2.54 5.02 8.85
CA ASP A 302 1.61 5.89 8.13
C ASP A 302 1.37 7.20 8.91
N TYR A 303 1.11 7.11 10.22
CA TYR A 303 0.93 8.29 11.07
C TYR A 303 2.17 9.18 11.14
N LYS A 304 3.36 8.58 11.31
CA LYS A 304 4.63 9.32 11.33
C LYS A 304 4.86 10.06 10.02
N LEU A 305 4.60 9.41 8.90
CA LEU A 305 4.76 9.98 7.56
C LEU A 305 3.91 11.23 7.33
N LEU A 306 2.67 11.23 7.83
CA LEU A 306 1.79 12.40 7.77
C LEU A 306 2.17 13.48 8.75
N LYS A 307 2.34 13.12 10.03
CA LYS A 307 2.39 14.06 11.14
C LYS A 307 3.81 14.59 11.40
N GLU A 308 4.85 13.84 11.07
CA GLU A 308 6.25 14.19 11.36
C GLU A 308 7.00 14.69 10.12
N ASP A 309 8.00 15.55 10.34
CA ASP A 309 8.91 16.04 9.28
C ASP A 309 9.97 14.99 8.90
N LEU A 310 9.53 13.88 8.30
CA LEU A 310 10.41 12.83 7.79
C LEU A 310 10.96 13.17 6.41
N ASP A 311 12.28 13.05 6.25
CA ASP A 311 12.93 13.14 4.94
C ASP A 311 12.90 11.81 4.19
N ASP A 312 13.21 11.85 2.89
CA ASP A 312 13.14 10.72 1.97
C ASP A 312 14.05 9.54 2.41
N ASP A 313 15.17 9.81 3.11
CA ASP A 313 16.05 8.77 3.65
C ASP A 313 15.40 8.04 4.84
N ALA A 314 14.76 8.79 5.74
CA ALA A 314 13.99 8.21 6.85
C ALA A 314 12.81 7.38 6.32
N ILE A 315 12.07 7.88 5.33
CA ILE A 315 10.96 7.15 4.69
C ILE A 315 11.46 5.83 4.10
N LYS A 316 12.57 5.87 3.35
CA LYS A 316 13.18 4.67 2.77
C LYS A 316 13.63 3.66 3.81
N LYS A 317 14.16 4.12 4.95
CA LYS A 317 14.55 3.25 6.06
C LYS A 317 13.33 2.56 6.66
N ASN A 318 12.27 3.31 6.98
CA ASN A 318 11.05 2.76 7.56
C ASN A 318 10.40 1.73 6.62
N ALA A 319 10.41 2.02 5.32
CA ALA A 319 9.87 1.12 4.32
C ALA A 319 10.61 -0.23 4.28
N LYS A 320 11.95 -0.22 4.35
CA LYS A 320 12.77 -1.45 4.43
C LYS A 320 12.51 -2.24 5.72
N GLU A 321 12.32 -1.54 6.83
CA GLU A 321 11.99 -2.17 8.11
C GLU A 321 10.64 -2.87 8.02
N LEU A 322 9.62 -2.19 7.46
CA LEU A 322 8.30 -2.76 7.25
C LEU A 322 8.35 -3.99 6.32
N ALA A 323 9.10 -3.92 5.22
CA ALA A 323 9.32 -5.06 4.34
C ALA A 323 9.97 -6.26 5.07
N SER A 324 10.90 -5.99 5.98
CA SER A 324 11.55 -7.04 6.78
C SER A 324 10.58 -7.67 7.77
N LYS A 325 9.70 -6.87 8.38
CA LYS A 325 8.64 -7.36 9.27
C LYS A 325 7.58 -8.16 8.52
N ALA A 326 7.20 -7.73 7.32
CA ALA A 326 6.29 -8.47 6.46
C ALA A 326 6.86 -9.86 6.10
N ALA A 327 8.14 -9.91 5.71
CA ALA A 327 8.82 -11.17 5.46
C ALA A 327 8.89 -12.08 6.71
N ALA A 328 9.12 -11.51 7.89
CA ALA A 328 9.13 -12.24 9.15
C ALA A 328 7.74 -12.81 9.52
N ALA A 329 6.67 -12.06 9.20
CA ALA A 329 5.28 -12.51 9.36
C ALA A 329 4.82 -13.50 8.28
N GLY A 330 5.65 -13.76 7.25
CA GLY A 330 5.25 -14.56 6.10
C GLY A 330 4.14 -13.91 5.27
N ALA A 331 4.03 -12.58 5.36
CA ALA A 331 2.97 -11.80 4.75
C ALA A 331 3.49 -10.98 3.53
N PRO A 332 2.71 -10.92 2.44
CA PRO A 332 2.89 -9.92 1.40
C PRO A 332 2.96 -8.50 1.95
N LEU A 333 4.01 -7.72 1.64
CA LEU A 333 4.03 -6.29 1.98
C LEU A 333 2.85 -5.54 1.32
N ALA A 334 2.39 -6.00 0.16
CA ALA A 334 1.23 -5.41 -0.52
C ALA A 334 -0.09 -5.63 0.25
N ALA A 335 -0.21 -6.66 1.09
CA ALA A 335 -1.43 -6.98 1.82
C ALA A 335 -1.91 -5.84 2.72
N VAL A 336 -1.00 -5.08 3.33
CA VAL A 336 -1.36 -3.94 4.18
C VAL A 336 -1.80 -2.69 3.40
N TYR A 337 -1.77 -2.76 2.05
CA TYR A 337 -2.13 -1.65 1.15
C TYR A 337 -3.25 -1.99 0.16
N ILE A 338 -3.73 -3.25 0.06
CA ILE A 338 -4.74 -3.63 -0.95
C ILE A 338 -6.10 -2.95 -0.78
N SER A 339 -6.46 -2.46 0.41
CA SER A 339 -7.66 -1.62 0.63
C SER A 339 -7.50 -0.18 0.14
N GLY A 340 -6.34 0.15 -0.44
CA GLY A 340 -5.94 1.52 -0.73
C GLY A 340 -5.63 2.32 0.54
N SER A 341 -5.38 1.63 1.66
CA SER A 341 -5.30 2.24 2.97
C SER A 341 -3.99 3.00 3.19
N VAL A 342 -4.15 4.33 3.10
CA VAL A 342 -3.38 5.48 3.60
C VAL A 342 -1.97 5.80 3.07
N ILE A 343 -1.89 7.07 2.63
CA ILE A 343 -0.76 8.01 2.52
C ILE A 343 0.27 7.74 1.42
N GLY A 344 -0.02 8.31 0.23
CA GLY A 344 0.82 8.27 -0.97
C GLY A 344 1.05 6.91 -1.60
N MET A 345 0.31 5.90 -1.15
CA MET A 345 0.31 4.55 -1.67
C MET A 345 -1.14 4.08 -1.89
N SER A 346 -1.95 4.91 -2.56
CA SER A 346 -3.28 4.50 -3.04
C SER A 346 -3.19 3.27 -3.97
N ALA A 347 -4.30 2.64 -4.38
CA ALA A 347 -4.26 1.57 -5.40
C ALA A 347 -3.43 1.94 -6.65
N ALA A 348 -3.44 3.23 -7.06
CA ALA A 348 -2.59 3.79 -8.12
C ALA A 348 -1.21 4.31 -7.64
N GLY A 349 -1.02 4.45 -6.32
CA GLY A 349 0.21 4.87 -5.64
C GLY A 349 1.07 3.70 -5.11
N ILE A 350 0.56 2.48 -5.02
CA ILE A 350 1.35 1.26 -4.74
C ILE A 350 2.39 1.07 -5.85
N THR A 351 2.00 1.38 -7.09
CA THR A 351 2.84 1.28 -8.30
C THR A 351 3.96 2.33 -8.37
N SER A 352 3.77 3.49 -7.75
CA SER A 352 4.75 4.60 -7.78
C SER A 352 5.49 4.76 -6.44
N GLY A 353 4.82 4.62 -5.30
CA GLY A 353 5.39 4.76 -3.96
C GLY A 353 6.39 3.66 -3.61
N LEU A 354 6.04 2.38 -3.76
CA LEU A 354 6.97 1.27 -3.48
C LEU A 354 8.13 1.22 -4.48
N ALA A 355 7.84 1.47 -5.76
CA ALA A 355 8.86 1.58 -6.80
C ALA A 355 9.83 2.76 -6.53
N THR A 356 9.32 3.93 -6.11
CA THR A 356 10.14 5.09 -5.72
C THR A 356 11.00 4.79 -4.48
N LEU A 357 10.51 3.96 -3.57
CA LEU A 357 11.25 3.51 -2.38
C LEU A 357 12.25 2.38 -2.67
N GLY A 358 12.33 1.90 -3.92
CA GLY A 358 13.23 0.85 -4.36
C GLY A 358 12.83 -0.55 -3.88
N MET A 359 11.57 -0.72 -3.48
CA MET A 359 10.97 -1.97 -3.01
C MET A 359 10.04 -2.49 -4.11
N GLY A 360 10.64 -2.86 -5.25
CA GLY A 360 9.99 -3.03 -6.55
C GLY A 360 8.58 -3.62 -6.51
N MET A 361 7.67 -2.94 -7.20
CA MET A 361 6.35 -3.40 -7.67
C MET A 361 6.01 -2.55 -8.90
N GLY A 362 6.72 -2.80 -9.99
CA GLY A 362 6.46 -2.16 -11.28
C GLY A 362 5.27 -2.82 -11.98
N MET A 363 4.31 -1.97 -12.36
CA MET A 363 3.10 -2.30 -13.13
C MET A 363 2.13 -3.27 -12.42
N THR A 364 1.42 -2.77 -11.42
CA THR A 364 0.16 -3.36 -10.94
C THR A 364 -1.00 -2.80 -11.78
N GLY A 365 -1.95 -3.67 -12.14
CA GLY A 365 -2.99 -3.46 -13.15
C GLY A 365 -3.97 -2.28 -12.93
N GLY A 366 -4.73 -1.99 -13.99
CA GLY A 366 -5.97 -1.22 -13.93
C GLY A 366 -5.92 0.26 -14.32
N LEU A 367 -4.95 1.06 -13.82
CA LEU A 367 -4.85 2.48 -14.14
C LEU A 367 -3.38 2.92 -14.21
N ALA A 368 -2.84 2.97 -15.43
CA ALA A 368 -1.53 3.55 -15.69
C ALA A 368 -1.51 5.05 -15.33
N VAL A 369 -1.14 5.38 -14.09
CA VAL A 369 -0.70 6.74 -13.75
C VAL A 369 0.81 6.74 -13.77
N ILE A 370 1.35 7.24 -14.87
CA ILE A 370 2.76 7.53 -15.10
C ILE A 370 3.24 8.47 -13.97
N GLY A 371 3.89 7.90 -12.97
CA GLY A 371 4.69 8.61 -11.97
C GLY A 371 6.16 8.75 -12.41
N ILE A 372 6.45 8.86 -13.71
CA ILE A 372 7.81 9.23 -14.13
C ILE A 372 7.94 10.74 -13.97
N ILE A 373 8.39 11.17 -12.78
CA ILE A 373 9.03 12.47 -12.62
C ILE A 373 10.33 12.27 -11.83
N GLY A 374 11.41 12.00 -12.56
CA GLY A 374 12.63 12.80 -12.41
C GLY A 374 13.56 12.56 -11.22
N VAL A 375 13.68 11.37 -10.62
CA VAL A 375 14.80 11.07 -9.68
C VAL A 375 16.13 10.80 -10.42
N LEU A 376 16.36 11.51 -11.53
CA LEU A 376 17.66 11.57 -12.23
C LEU A 376 18.26 12.99 -12.17
N SER A 377 18.02 13.73 -11.09
CA SER A 377 18.77 14.95 -10.78
C SER A 377 20.18 14.58 -10.27
N TYR A 378 21.07 14.34 -11.24
CA TYR A 378 22.51 14.65 -11.24
C TYR A 378 23.23 14.56 -9.88
N LYS A 379 23.59 13.33 -9.46
CA LYS A 379 24.45 13.08 -8.28
C LYS A 379 25.76 13.90 -8.26
N GLY A 380 26.26 14.35 -9.41
CA GLY A 380 27.52 15.09 -9.52
C GLY A 380 27.48 16.57 -9.09
N VAL A 381 26.32 17.23 -9.13
CA VAL A 381 26.22 18.69 -8.79
C VAL A 381 25.66 18.92 -7.38
N LYS A 382 24.91 17.95 -6.83
CA LYS A 382 24.26 18.02 -5.50
C LYS A 382 25.21 18.20 -4.31
N HIS A 383 26.46 17.76 -4.41
CA HIS A 383 27.42 17.84 -3.30
C HIS A 383 28.09 19.21 -3.15
N LEU A 384 27.95 20.11 -4.14
CA LEU A 384 28.67 21.39 -4.20
C LEU A 384 27.82 22.61 -3.82
N THR A 385 26.49 22.55 -3.92
CA THR A 385 25.65 23.76 -3.89
C THR A 385 24.73 23.90 -2.68
N GLY A 386 24.55 22.87 -1.85
CA GLY A 386 23.65 22.94 -0.69
C GLY A 386 22.16 23.12 -1.02
N ALA A 387 21.76 22.95 -2.29
CA ALA A 387 20.37 22.99 -2.77
C ALA A 387 19.53 21.76 -2.32
N ASN A 388 19.86 21.20 -1.16
CA ASN A 388 19.38 19.90 -0.67
C ASN A 388 18.00 19.95 0.01
N GLU A 389 17.41 21.12 0.29
CA GLU A 389 16.28 21.19 1.23
C GLU A 389 14.92 20.77 0.65
N LEU A 390 14.58 21.10 -0.61
CA LEU A 390 13.30 20.67 -1.20
C LEU A 390 13.32 19.24 -1.74
N ASP A 391 14.45 18.80 -2.30
CA ASP A 391 14.59 17.44 -2.82
C ASP A 391 14.53 16.37 -1.71
N LYS A 392 14.74 16.77 -0.44
CA LYS A 392 14.71 15.87 0.72
C LYS A 392 13.32 15.41 1.15
N TYR A 393 12.26 16.12 0.75
CA TYR A 393 10.89 15.85 1.23
C TYR A 393 9.93 15.53 0.09
N LYS A 394 10.46 15.24 -1.11
CA LYS A 394 9.65 15.06 -2.31
C LYS A 394 8.70 13.87 -2.18
N THR A 395 9.15 12.80 -1.54
CA THR A 395 8.33 11.60 -1.33
C THR A 395 7.13 11.92 -0.42
N ARG A 396 7.38 12.63 0.69
CA ARG A 396 6.32 13.09 1.61
C ARG A 396 5.35 14.07 0.96
N GLU A 397 5.84 14.99 0.13
CA GLU A 397 5.00 15.95 -0.61
C GLU A 397 3.99 15.23 -1.53
N LEU A 398 4.44 14.23 -2.28
CA LEU A 398 3.57 13.42 -3.14
C LEU A 398 2.51 12.68 -2.31
N MET A 399 2.93 12.12 -1.18
CA MET A 399 2.05 11.44 -0.24
C MET A 399 0.94 12.35 0.29
N LEU A 400 1.28 13.57 0.69
CA LEU A 400 0.30 14.56 1.15
C LEU A 400 -0.67 14.96 0.04
N HIS A 401 -0.20 15.15 -1.20
CA HIS A 401 -1.07 15.47 -2.33
C HIS A 401 -2.08 14.37 -2.65
N ASP A 402 -1.66 13.11 -2.59
CA ASP A 402 -2.58 11.98 -2.78
C ASP A 402 -3.65 11.94 -1.71
N VAL A 403 -3.29 12.18 -0.45
CA VAL A 403 -4.25 12.22 0.66
C VAL A 403 -5.22 13.39 0.50
N ILE A 404 -4.74 14.58 0.12
CA ILE A 404 -5.58 15.75 -0.17
C ILE A 404 -6.58 15.45 -1.31
N LYS A 405 -6.13 14.76 -2.37
CA LYS A 405 -7.01 14.36 -3.47
C LYS A 405 -8.10 13.39 -2.99
N GLN A 406 -7.74 12.44 -2.12
CA GLN A 406 -8.70 11.48 -1.56
C GLN A 406 -9.71 12.14 -0.61
N THR A 407 -9.27 13.08 0.25
CA THR A 407 -10.19 13.84 1.11
C THR A 407 -11.14 14.71 0.29
N GLN A 408 -10.65 15.36 -0.78
CA GLN A 408 -11.49 16.11 -1.71
C GLN A 408 -12.51 15.23 -2.45
N LYS A 409 -12.11 14.03 -2.91
CA LYS A 409 -13.04 13.04 -3.50
C LYS A 409 -14.12 12.65 -2.48
N THR A 410 -13.72 12.40 -1.24
CA THR A 410 -14.63 12.05 -0.14
C THR A 410 -15.64 13.17 0.13
N ILE A 411 -15.19 14.43 0.24
CA ILE A 411 -16.05 15.62 0.39
C ILE A 411 -17.09 15.68 -0.74
N SER A 412 -16.68 15.50 -1.99
CA SER A 412 -17.59 15.48 -3.14
C SER A 412 -18.64 14.38 -3.03
N LEU A 413 -18.24 13.18 -2.63
CA LEU A 413 -19.16 12.04 -2.47
C LEU A 413 -20.16 12.27 -1.33
N ILE A 414 -19.72 12.84 -0.20
CA ILE A 414 -20.61 13.21 0.91
C ILE A 414 -21.61 14.27 0.46
N ILE A 415 -21.20 15.27 -0.32
CA ILE A 415 -22.11 16.30 -0.86
C ILE A 415 -23.16 15.68 -1.78
N ASP A 416 -22.76 14.79 -2.70
CA ASP A 416 -23.70 14.06 -3.56
C ASP A 416 -24.72 13.24 -2.74
N ASP A 417 -24.23 12.67 -1.66
CA ASP A 417 -24.98 11.85 -0.73
C ASP A 417 -25.97 12.67 0.12
N VAL A 418 -25.58 13.85 0.58
CA VAL A 418 -26.48 14.83 1.22
C VAL A 418 -27.55 15.30 0.23
N ASN A 419 -27.17 15.63 -1.01
CA ASN A 419 -28.12 16.02 -2.05
C ASN A 419 -29.16 14.93 -2.31
N TYR A 420 -28.75 13.66 -2.32
CA TYR A 420 -29.66 12.53 -2.44
C TYR A 420 -30.63 12.40 -1.26
N ILE A 421 -30.15 12.60 -0.03
CA ILE A 421 -31.00 12.61 1.17
C ILE A 421 -32.01 13.76 1.11
N VAL A 422 -31.57 14.97 0.73
CA VAL A 422 -32.43 16.15 0.57
C VAL A 422 -33.53 15.90 -0.47
N GLN A 423 -33.20 15.29 -1.61
CA GLN A 423 -34.19 14.90 -2.61
C GLN A 423 -35.20 13.89 -2.06
N LYS A 424 -34.74 12.84 -1.36
CA LYS A 424 -35.62 11.85 -0.72
C LYS A 424 -36.51 12.48 0.36
N LEU A 425 -35.97 13.42 1.13
CA LEU A 425 -36.68 14.15 2.17
C LEU A 425 -37.80 15.00 1.57
N ASN A 426 -37.49 15.79 0.55
CA ASN A 426 -38.47 16.61 -0.16
C ASN A 426 -39.61 15.75 -0.75
N ASN A 427 -39.27 14.66 -1.43
CA ASN A 427 -40.27 13.72 -1.98
C ASN A 427 -41.13 13.08 -0.89
N THR A 428 -40.54 12.79 0.28
CA THR A 428 -41.26 12.19 1.41
C THR A 428 -42.22 13.19 2.07
N ILE A 429 -41.80 14.46 2.20
CA ILE A 429 -42.62 15.55 2.77
C ILE A 429 -43.83 15.86 1.87
N LEU A 430 -43.62 15.91 0.55
CA LEU A 430 -44.65 16.31 -0.43
C LEU A 430 -45.81 15.31 -0.57
N ASN A 431 -45.65 14.05 -0.14
CA ASN A 431 -46.62 12.99 -0.40
C ASN A 431 -47.65 12.71 0.74
N HIS A 432 -47.62 13.41 1.90
CA HIS A 432 -48.55 13.31 3.08
C HIS A 432 -48.73 11.88 3.70
N SER A 433 -49.25 11.60 4.91
CA SER A 433 -49.37 12.27 6.23
C SER A 433 -48.83 11.39 7.40
N ASP A 434 -48.26 10.21 7.13
CA ASP A 434 -47.82 9.24 8.16
C ASP A 434 -46.34 8.79 8.02
N GLN A 435 -45.52 9.53 7.26
CA GLN A 435 -44.09 9.21 7.10
C GLN A 435 -43.17 9.93 8.09
N THR A 436 -43.70 10.33 9.25
CA THR A 436 -42.98 11.09 10.29
C THR A 436 -41.67 10.42 10.69
N GLU A 437 -41.65 9.10 10.88
CA GLU A 437 -40.43 8.36 11.24
C GLU A 437 -39.38 8.35 10.11
N LYS A 438 -39.82 8.26 8.85
CA LYS A 438 -38.91 8.34 7.69
C LYS A 438 -38.34 9.74 7.51
N ILE A 439 -39.12 10.78 7.78
CA ILE A 439 -38.66 12.18 7.78
C ILE A 439 -37.62 12.41 8.87
N LYS A 440 -37.90 11.94 10.11
CA LYS A 440 -36.94 12.00 11.21
C LYS A 440 -35.63 11.31 10.85
N LYS A 441 -35.71 10.10 10.31
CA LYS A 441 -34.52 9.33 9.89
C LYS A 441 -33.69 10.05 8.82
N LEU A 442 -34.32 10.57 7.77
CA LEU A 442 -33.61 11.32 6.72
C LEU A 442 -33.00 12.61 7.27
N THR A 443 -33.68 13.28 8.20
CA THR A 443 -33.15 14.49 8.87
C THR A 443 -31.95 14.16 9.75
N TYR A 444 -32.01 13.06 10.50
CA TYR A 444 -30.91 12.57 11.34
C TYR A 444 -29.68 12.22 10.48
N MET A 445 -29.87 11.44 9.41
CA MET A 445 -28.78 11.12 8.47
C MET A 445 -28.14 12.38 7.87
N MET A 446 -28.96 13.39 7.52
CA MET A 446 -28.46 14.66 6.99
C MET A 446 -27.55 15.38 7.99
N ALA A 447 -27.94 15.42 9.27
CA ALA A 447 -27.15 16.05 10.33
C ALA A 447 -25.82 15.33 10.54
N GLN A 448 -25.85 13.99 10.69
CA GLN A 448 -24.64 13.18 10.84
C GLN A 448 -23.66 13.39 9.67
N PHE A 449 -24.16 13.48 8.44
CA PHE A 449 -23.30 13.64 7.26
C PHE A 449 -22.67 15.03 7.19
N GLN A 450 -23.35 16.06 7.68
CA GLN A 450 -22.79 17.42 7.77
C GLN A 450 -21.67 17.50 8.80
N GLU A 451 -21.80 16.81 9.93
CA GLU A 451 -20.76 16.76 10.96
C GLU A 451 -19.54 15.97 10.48
N ALA A 452 -19.75 14.79 9.89
CA ALA A 452 -18.68 14.02 9.27
C ALA A 452 -18.00 14.78 8.12
N LEU A 453 -18.76 15.51 7.29
CA LEU A 453 -18.21 16.39 6.25
C LEU A 453 -17.25 17.42 6.84
N LYS A 454 -17.62 18.06 7.96
CA LYS A 454 -16.77 19.02 8.65
C LYS A 454 -15.50 18.37 9.21
N SER A 455 -15.61 17.15 9.74
CA SER A 455 -14.46 16.36 10.21
C SER A 455 -13.48 16.04 9.06
N VAL A 456 -13.99 15.58 7.91
CA VAL A 456 -13.17 15.33 6.71
C VAL A 456 -12.55 16.63 6.17
N ASP A 457 -13.28 17.74 6.15
CA ASP A 457 -12.78 19.05 5.70
C ASP A 457 -11.64 19.56 6.61
N ASN A 458 -11.80 19.44 7.93
CA ASN A 458 -10.74 19.76 8.90
C ASN A 458 -9.48 18.92 8.64
N LYS A 459 -9.62 17.60 8.43
CA LYS A 459 -8.52 16.69 8.12
C LYS A 459 -7.83 17.07 6.80
N SER A 460 -8.61 17.43 5.78
CA SER A 460 -8.12 17.95 4.50
C SER A 460 -7.29 19.23 4.69
N ASN A 461 -7.77 20.16 5.52
CA ASN A 461 -7.06 21.41 5.82
C ASN A 461 -5.74 21.18 6.55
N VAL A 462 -5.67 20.20 7.48
CA VAL A 462 -4.41 19.80 8.15
C VAL A 462 -3.39 19.30 7.14
N TYR A 463 -3.79 18.44 6.20
CA TYR A 463 -2.87 17.95 5.17
C TYR A 463 -2.43 19.03 4.18
N GLN A 464 -3.35 19.90 3.78
CA GLN A 464 -3.01 21.06 2.94
C GLN A 464 -2.04 21.99 3.65
N ASN A 465 -2.20 22.20 4.96
CA ASN A 465 -1.26 22.95 5.78
C ASN A 465 0.14 22.31 5.69
N SER A 466 0.24 21.02 6.01
CA SER A 466 1.51 20.29 5.97
C SER A 466 2.18 20.34 4.59
N ALA A 467 1.42 20.16 3.51
CA ALA A 467 1.94 20.25 2.14
C ALA A 467 2.48 21.65 1.83
N ASN A 468 1.76 22.70 2.23
CA ASN A 468 2.20 24.09 2.02
C ASN A 468 3.44 24.44 2.86
N ARG A 469 3.60 23.84 4.05
CA ARG A 469 4.83 23.99 4.86
C ARG A 469 6.06 23.46 4.13
N LEU A 470 5.97 22.32 3.44
CA LEU A 470 7.08 21.75 2.66
C LEU A 470 7.55 22.67 1.51
N GLN A 471 6.70 23.59 1.06
CA GLN A 471 7.03 24.59 0.04
C GLN A 471 7.64 25.87 0.61
N SER A 472 7.78 25.95 1.94
CA SER A 472 8.44 27.04 2.65
C SER A 472 9.73 26.52 3.27
N PRO A 473 10.83 27.30 3.28
CA PRO A 473 12.06 26.86 3.91
C PRO A 473 11.83 26.72 5.42
N LYS A 474 12.21 25.56 6.00
CA LYS A 474 12.13 25.36 7.45
C LYS A 474 13.02 26.35 8.20
N VAL A 475 14.21 26.61 7.64
CA VAL A 475 15.12 27.66 8.08
C VAL A 475 15.26 28.68 6.96
N LEU A 476 14.84 29.92 7.21
CA LEU A 476 14.95 30.98 6.23
C LEU A 476 16.39 31.52 6.17
N ASP A 477 16.91 31.56 4.95
CA ASP A 477 18.10 32.33 4.61
C ASP A 477 17.66 33.78 4.35
N ASP A 478 17.72 34.58 5.41
CA ASP A 478 17.25 35.96 5.39
C ASP A 478 18.06 36.86 4.47
N GLU A 479 19.38 36.63 4.34
CA GLU A 479 20.20 37.40 3.40
C GLU A 479 19.79 37.12 1.96
N ARG A 480 19.62 35.84 1.60
CA ARG A 480 19.10 35.47 0.27
C ARG A 480 17.71 36.04 0.03
N PHE A 481 16.82 35.93 1.02
CA PHE A 481 15.45 36.39 0.85
C PHE A 481 15.39 37.92 0.68
N LYS A 482 16.18 38.68 1.44
CA LYS A 482 16.33 40.14 1.27
C LYS A 482 16.77 40.51 -0.14
N LEU A 483 17.78 39.84 -0.69
CA LEU A 483 18.25 40.08 -2.05
C LEU A 483 17.15 39.86 -3.11
N LEU A 484 16.34 38.81 -2.94
CA LEU A 484 15.23 38.53 -3.85
C LEU A 484 14.08 39.53 -3.75
N THR A 485 14.01 40.27 -2.64
CA THR A 485 12.97 41.26 -2.33
C THR A 485 13.46 42.70 -2.23
N GLU A 486 14.67 43.00 -2.71
CA GLU A 486 15.30 44.32 -2.55
C GLU A 486 14.53 45.43 -3.30
N GLU A 487 13.90 45.08 -4.42
CA GLU A 487 13.09 46.02 -5.21
C GLU A 487 11.89 46.56 -4.40
N PRO A 488 11.58 47.87 -4.48
CA PRO A 488 10.47 48.47 -3.73
C PRO A 488 9.11 47.79 -3.92
N THR A 489 8.85 47.25 -5.11
CA THR A 489 7.62 46.51 -5.45
C THR A 489 7.51 45.15 -4.77
N LYS A 490 8.64 44.57 -4.34
CA LYS A 490 8.72 43.24 -3.70
C LYS A 490 8.85 43.32 -2.17
N LYS A 491 9.15 44.50 -1.61
CA LYS A 491 9.25 44.72 -0.17
C LYS A 491 8.01 44.27 0.64
N PRO A 492 6.76 44.48 0.19
CA PRO A 492 5.59 43.94 0.89
C PRO A 492 5.58 42.40 0.98
N LEU A 493 6.20 41.71 0.01
CA LEU A 493 6.34 40.25 0.05
C LEU A 493 7.30 39.81 1.16
N TYR A 494 8.39 40.57 1.36
CA TYR A 494 9.33 40.32 2.46
C TYR A 494 8.63 40.46 3.82
N ASP A 495 7.96 41.59 4.04
CA ASP A 495 7.28 41.90 5.30
C ASP A 495 6.20 40.84 5.61
N PHE A 496 5.49 40.37 4.59
CA PHE A 496 4.51 39.30 4.72
C PHE A 496 5.12 37.95 5.11
N VAL A 497 6.28 37.59 4.56
CA VAL A 497 6.91 36.28 4.82
C VAL A 497 7.63 36.27 6.16
N ILE A 498 8.42 37.31 6.47
CA ILE A 498 9.33 37.31 7.64
C ILE A 498 8.58 37.22 8.98
N VAL A 499 7.37 37.77 9.08
CA VAL A 499 6.55 37.72 10.30
C VAL A 499 6.14 36.29 10.69
N ASN A 500 6.24 35.34 9.75
CA ASN A 500 5.94 33.92 9.97
C ASN A 500 7.17 33.09 10.38
N TYR A 501 8.32 33.74 10.57
CA TYR A 501 9.54 33.14 11.10
C TYR A 501 9.86 33.70 12.49
N GLU A 502 10.57 32.91 13.28
CA GLU A 502 11.06 33.29 14.60
C GLU A 502 12.51 32.87 14.80
N LEU A 503 13.25 33.60 15.63
CA LEU A 503 14.63 33.27 15.94
C LEU A 503 14.66 32.10 16.93
N GLN A 504 15.28 30.99 16.54
CA GLN A 504 15.52 29.84 17.39
C GLN A 504 17.00 29.50 17.44
N MET A 505 17.45 29.03 18.60
CA MET A 505 18.83 28.59 18.83
C MET A 505 18.98 27.12 18.45
N ILE A 506 19.59 26.84 17.30
CA ILE A 506 19.82 25.48 16.81
C ILE A 506 21.26 25.05 17.14
N LYS A 507 21.43 23.82 17.61
CA LYS A 507 22.74 23.24 17.90
C LYS A 507 23.29 22.58 16.64
N ILE A 508 24.39 23.11 16.10
CA ILE A 508 25.11 22.54 14.96
C ILE A 508 26.54 22.31 15.42
N ASP A 509 27.02 21.06 15.38
CA ASP A 509 28.40 20.68 15.72
C ASP A 509 28.91 21.30 17.03
N ASN A 510 28.15 21.13 18.12
CA ASN A 510 28.40 21.68 19.46
C ASN A 510 28.38 23.21 19.59
N THR A 511 28.04 23.94 18.54
CA THR A 511 27.91 25.40 18.54
C THR A 511 26.42 25.76 18.48
N LYS A 512 25.97 26.72 19.31
CA LYS A 512 24.60 27.24 19.22
C LYS A 512 24.59 28.38 18.20
N VAL A 513 23.79 28.24 17.15
CA VAL A 513 23.65 29.24 16.09
C VAL A 513 22.20 29.70 16.06
N GLU A 514 22.01 31.02 16.03
CA GLU A 514 20.69 31.63 15.91
C GLU A 514 20.23 31.54 14.45
N LYS A 515 19.02 31.02 14.22
CA LYS A 515 18.45 30.81 12.89
C LYS A 515 16.99 31.23 12.87
N LEU A 516 16.53 31.78 11.74
CA LEU A 516 15.11 32.07 11.51
C LEU A 516 14.39 30.79 11.10
N VAL A 517 13.53 30.29 11.98
CA VAL A 517 12.78 29.04 11.82
C VAL A 517 11.32 29.34 11.57
N LEU A 518 10.69 28.58 10.67
CA LEU A 518 9.27 28.70 10.37
C LEU A 518 8.44 28.39 11.63
N LYS A 519 7.49 29.27 11.98
CA LYS A 519 6.62 29.07 13.14
C LYS A 519 5.73 27.83 13.00
N GLU A 520 5.39 27.18 14.11
CA GLU A 520 4.51 26.00 14.08
C GLU A 520 3.05 26.36 13.77
N ASP A 521 2.49 27.39 14.41
CA ASP A 521 1.06 27.70 14.32
C ASP A 521 0.71 28.68 13.18
N ILE A 522 1.03 28.32 11.94
CA ILE A 522 0.71 29.15 10.75
C ILE A 522 -0.55 28.61 10.06
N LYS A 523 -1.51 29.52 9.78
CA LYS A 523 -2.74 29.19 9.04
C LYS A 523 -2.43 28.74 7.61
N THR A 524 -3.22 27.78 7.11
CA THR A 524 -3.06 27.18 5.77
C THR A 524 -3.03 28.20 4.64
N GLU A 525 -3.92 29.20 4.68
CA GLU A 525 -4.01 30.28 3.69
C GLU A 525 -2.77 31.17 3.66
N VAL A 526 -2.10 31.33 4.81
CA VAL A 526 -0.86 32.11 4.91
C VAL A 526 0.28 31.31 4.30
N LEU A 527 0.39 30.02 4.63
CA LEU A 527 1.39 29.13 4.03
C LEU A 527 1.21 28.97 2.52
N ASP A 528 -0.03 28.88 2.02
CA ASP A 528 -0.30 28.85 0.57
C ASP A 528 0.23 30.11 -0.14
N LYS A 529 -0.02 31.28 0.45
CA LYS A 529 0.53 32.55 -0.06
C LYS A 529 2.05 32.56 0.01
N MET A 530 2.65 32.11 1.12
CA MET A 530 4.10 32.01 1.27
C MET A 530 4.72 31.09 0.22
N ALA A 531 4.16 29.90 0.01
CA ALA A 531 4.59 28.93 -1.00
C ALA A 531 4.57 29.55 -2.41
N LYS A 532 3.50 30.27 -2.76
CA LYS A 532 3.38 31.01 -4.03
C LYS A 532 4.44 32.11 -4.15
N ILE A 533 4.73 32.83 -3.07
CA ILE A 533 5.78 33.87 -3.03
C ILE A 533 7.17 33.25 -3.26
N PHE A 534 7.54 32.21 -2.52
CA PHE A 534 8.84 31.55 -2.68
C PHE A 534 9.04 30.99 -4.09
N LYS A 535 7.99 30.39 -4.66
CA LYS A 535 7.97 29.91 -6.04
C LYS A 535 8.12 31.05 -7.05
N ALA A 536 7.35 32.13 -6.90
CA ALA A 536 7.40 33.28 -7.83
C ALA A 536 8.73 34.04 -7.78
N LEU A 537 9.36 34.11 -6.60
CA LEU A 537 10.68 34.71 -6.43
C LEU A 537 11.83 33.79 -6.86
N GLY A 538 11.55 32.54 -7.22
CA GLY A 538 12.58 31.57 -7.56
C GLY A 538 13.53 31.31 -6.40
N TYR A 539 13.02 31.34 -5.16
CA TYR A 539 13.87 31.26 -3.95
C TYR A 539 14.70 29.97 -3.94
N PHE A 540 14.17 28.88 -4.49
CA PHE A 540 14.82 27.58 -4.55
C PHE A 540 15.54 27.31 -5.89
N ASP A 541 15.58 28.30 -6.79
CA ASP A 541 16.24 28.17 -8.09
C ASP A 541 17.76 28.19 -7.93
N MET A 542 18.45 27.30 -8.66
CA MET A 542 19.89 27.12 -8.57
C MET A 542 20.68 28.41 -8.83
N ASP A 543 20.25 29.20 -9.83
CA ASP A 543 20.91 30.46 -10.19
C ASP A 543 20.85 31.49 -9.06
N ASN A 544 19.73 31.53 -8.33
CA ASN A 544 19.54 32.44 -7.21
C ASN A 544 20.34 32.01 -5.97
N ILE A 545 20.44 30.69 -5.72
CA ILE A 545 21.29 30.13 -4.66
C ILE A 545 22.77 30.46 -4.90
N LEU A 546 23.24 30.29 -6.14
CA LEU A 546 24.64 30.58 -6.51
C LEU A 546 24.96 32.08 -6.39
N LYS A 547 24.04 32.96 -6.81
CA LYS A 547 24.19 34.41 -6.68
C LYS A 547 24.28 34.86 -5.22
N SER A 548 23.42 34.35 -4.33
CA SER A 548 23.46 34.71 -2.90
C SER A 548 24.77 34.29 -2.25
N LYS A 549 25.23 33.04 -2.47
CA LYS A 549 26.51 32.54 -1.94
C LYS A 549 27.73 33.31 -2.43
N ALA A 550 27.74 33.70 -3.72
CA ALA A 550 28.80 34.56 -4.26
C ALA A 550 28.84 35.92 -3.57
N THR A 551 27.67 36.45 -3.18
CA THR A 551 27.51 37.76 -2.54
C THR A 551 27.89 37.70 -1.06
N GLU A 552 27.52 36.64 -0.35
CA GLU A 552 27.97 36.32 1.02
C GLU A 552 29.50 36.13 1.09
N GLY A 553 30.08 35.39 0.14
CA GLY A 553 31.52 35.23 0.00
C GLY A 553 32.24 36.57 -0.22
N PHE A 554 31.66 37.44 -1.04
CA PHE A 554 32.22 38.78 -1.26
C PHE A 554 32.11 39.69 -0.01
N ASN A 555 30.98 39.62 0.70
CA ASN A 555 30.73 40.41 1.92
C ASN A 555 31.59 39.96 3.11
N SER A 556 31.83 38.65 3.25
CA SER A 556 32.73 38.09 4.28
C SER A 556 34.19 38.47 4.03
N ILE A 557 34.65 38.45 2.77
CA ILE A 557 35.97 38.95 2.37
C ILE A 557 36.09 40.46 2.66
N LYS A 558 35.05 41.24 2.35
CA LYS A 558 35.05 42.69 2.62
C LYS A 558 35.08 43.01 4.11
N LYS A 559 34.37 42.24 4.95
CA LYS A 559 34.45 42.35 6.42
C LYS A 559 35.80 41.91 6.99
N GLY A 560 36.50 40.95 6.37
CA GLY A 560 37.83 40.51 6.78
C GLY A 560 38.98 41.42 6.34
N ILE A 561 38.78 42.23 5.30
CA ILE A 561 39.79 43.19 4.78
C ILE A 561 39.65 44.59 5.43
N PHE A 562 38.47 44.93 5.94
CA PHE A 562 38.18 46.23 6.59
C PHE A 562 37.81 46.11 8.09
N GLY A 563 38.11 44.96 8.71
CA GLY A 563 37.88 44.69 10.14
C GLY A 563 39.14 44.83 10.97
#